data_AF-A0AAN9VGK2-F1
#
_entry.id   AF-A0AAN9VGK2-F1
#
_cell.length_a   1.000
_cell.length_b   1.000
_cell.length_c   1.000
_cell.angle_alpha   90.00
_cell.angle_beta   90.00
_cell.angle_gamma   90.00
#
_symmetry.space_group_name_H-M   'P 1'
#
loop_
_entity.id
_entity.type
_entity.pdbx_description
1 polymer ?
#
loop_
_entity_poly.entity_id
_entity_poly.type
_entity_poly.pdbx_seq_one_letter_code
_entity_poly.pdbx_strand_id
1 'polypeptide(L)'
;MGSNSPVVSADNSQDKKMEKSAHVIPQDASNGKDRQVNVSRASRKNIPDKESFQRINYLLQASQMIIAQSPRARSVPAYYCSLIHNIAQKSLIRLHPDVKRMMCRGCKCLLFPGINSQVTVKSKPMSQVFWTCFLCGTLRRLPSKRGYELWVQKPEALI
;
A
#
# COMPACT_ATOMS: atom_id res chain seq x y z
N MET A 1 22.96 48.10 0.37
CA MET A 1 23.60 46.77 0.21
C MET A 1 23.85 46.22 1.59
N GLY A 2 23.39 45.01 1.89
CA GLY A 2 23.48 44.45 3.24
C GLY A 2 24.84 43.79 3.49
N SER A 3 25.38 43.96 4.69
CA SER A 3 26.63 43.32 5.12
C SER A 3 26.47 42.72 6.53
N ASN A 4 26.43 41.39 6.57
CA ASN A 4 26.77 40.46 7.65
C ASN A 4 26.32 40.72 9.11
N SER A 5 25.80 39.67 9.73
CA SER A 5 25.93 39.43 11.18
C SER A 5 26.35 37.97 11.41
N PRO A 6 27.16 37.67 12.44
CA PRO A 6 27.85 36.40 12.57
C PRO A 6 27.08 35.32 13.36
N VAL A 7 27.69 34.13 13.39
CA VAL A 7 27.30 32.93 14.14
C VAL A 7 27.26 33.20 15.65
N VAL A 8 26.30 32.59 16.35
CA VAL A 8 26.38 32.37 17.80
C VAL A 8 25.90 30.96 18.13
N SER A 9 26.77 30.17 18.77
CA SER A 9 26.42 28.91 19.45
C SER A 9 26.30 29.16 20.94
N ALA A 10 25.39 28.47 21.62
CA ALA A 10 25.39 28.36 23.07
C ALA A 10 24.76 27.02 23.50
N ASP A 11 25.59 26.14 24.06
CA ASP A 11 25.14 24.91 24.72
C ASP A 11 24.64 25.20 26.15
N ASN A 12 23.63 24.46 26.58
CA ASN A 12 23.75 23.40 27.60
C ASN A 12 22.54 23.28 28.57
N SER A 13 22.17 22.03 28.89
CA SER A 13 21.64 21.47 30.17
C SER A 13 21.12 22.41 31.29
N GLN A 14 20.07 22.12 32.08
CA GLN A 14 19.28 20.91 32.41
C GLN A 14 18.16 21.31 33.44
N ASP A 15 17.15 20.55 33.89
CA ASP A 15 16.51 19.26 33.54
C ASP A 15 15.16 19.11 34.33
N LYS A 16 14.33 18.10 33.99
CA LYS A 16 13.23 17.49 34.82
C LYS A 16 12.04 18.40 35.17
N LYS A 17 10.78 17.95 35.36
CA LYS A 17 9.99 16.69 35.24
C LYS A 17 8.51 17.19 35.17
N MET A 18 7.44 16.52 34.70
CA MET A 18 7.05 15.10 34.72
C MET A 18 5.79 14.94 33.82
N GLU A 19 5.70 13.85 33.03
CA GLU A 19 4.47 13.05 32.77
C GLU A 19 3.20 13.70 32.13
N LYS A 20 2.28 13.01 31.42
CA LYS A 20 2.12 11.62 30.92
C LYS A 20 1.01 11.64 29.86
N SER A 21 1.18 10.98 28.72
CA SER A 21 0.13 10.22 28.00
C SER A 21 0.68 9.69 26.69
N ALA A 22 0.80 8.36 26.57
CA ALA A 22 1.32 7.69 25.40
C ALA A 22 0.19 7.04 24.59
N HIS A 23 0.32 7.04 23.26
CA HIS A 23 -0.24 5.94 22.47
C HIS A 23 0.94 5.21 21.81
N VAL A 24 1.29 4.08 22.43
CA VAL A 24 2.42 3.24 22.06
C VAL A 24 2.02 2.42 20.83
N ILE A 25 2.83 2.46 19.77
CA ILE A 25 2.81 1.40 18.75
C ILE A 25 3.35 0.13 19.44
N PRO A 26 2.58 -0.96 19.56
CA PRO A 26 3.00 -2.12 20.34
C PRO A 26 4.32 -2.70 19.84
N GLN A 27 5.32 -2.74 20.73
CA GLN A 27 6.48 -3.60 20.58
C GLN A 27 6.13 -4.95 21.20
N ASP A 28 5.59 -5.87 20.41
CA ASP A 28 5.38 -7.25 20.83
C ASP A 28 6.70 -8.03 20.81
N ALA A 29 7.61 -7.65 21.71
CA ALA A 29 8.76 -8.42 22.10
C ALA A 29 8.33 -9.57 23.04
N SER A 30 7.45 -10.45 22.56
CA SER A 30 7.09 -11.66 23.30
C SER A 30 8.21 -12.69 23.16
N ASN A 31 8.98 -12.86 24.24
CA ASN A 31 9.96 -13.93 24.39
C ASN A 31 9.21 -15.28 24.51
N GLY A 32 8.80 -15.82 23.37
CA GLY A 32 8.06 -17.07 23.24
C GLY A 32 8.80 -17.99 22.28
N LYS A 33 9.21 -19.15 22.80
CA LYS A 33 9.89 -20.25 22.09
C LYS A 33 9.48 -20.28 20.62
N ASP A 34 10.46 -20.27 19.71
CA ASP A 34 10.22 -20.37 18.27
C ASP A 34 9.19 -21.45 17.99
N ARG A 35 7.94 -21.02 17.74
CA ARG A 35 6.91 -21.92 17.24
C ARG A 35 7.36 -22.20 15.83
N GLN A 36 8.13 -23.28 15.68
CA GLN A 36 8.46 -23.88 14.40
C GLN A 36 7.13 -24.16 13.71
N VAL A 37 6.66 -23.19 12.94
CA VAL A 37 5.62 -23.39 11.94
C VAL A 37 6.28 -24.35 11.00
N ASN A 38 5.91 -25.61 11.16
CA ASN A 38 6.47 -26.70 10.41
C ASN A 38 5.91 -26.54 9.00
N VAL A 39 6.55 -25.69 8.19
CA VAL A 39 6.25 -25.48 6.78
C VAL A 39 6.68 -26.75 6.07
N SER A 40 5.86 -27.79 6.26
CA SER A 40 5.92 -29.06 5.56
C SER A 40 6.14 -28.72 4.09
N ARG A 41 7.32 -29.06 3.57
CA ARG A 41 7.79 -28.56 2.27
C ARG A 41 6.78 -28.97 1.20
N ALA A 42 5.88 -28.06 0.86
CA ALA A 42 4.84 -28.30 -0.11
C ALA A 42 5.53 -28.70 -1.41
N SER A 43 5.12 -29.85 -1.97
CA SER A 43 5.69 -30.36 -3.21
C SER A 43 5.77 -29.23 -4.23
N ARG A 44 6.89 -29.13 -4.96
CA ARG A 44 7.13 -28.03 -5.92
C ARG A 44 6.20 -28.17 -7.12
N LYS A 45 4.94 -27.76 -6.94
CA LYS A 45 3.94 -27.62 -8.01
C LYS A 45 4.56 -26.72 -9.08
N ASN A 46 4.63 -27.20 -10.32
CA ASN A 46 5.11 -26.41 -11.44
C ASN A 46 4.00 -25.42 -11.83
N ILE A 47 4.07 -24.21 -11.27
CA ILE A 47 3.11 -23.14 -11.55
C ILE A 47 3.59 -22.41 -12.82
N PRO A 48 2.78 -22.35 -13.90
CA PRO A 48 3.13 -21.57 -15.08
C PRO A 48 3.30 -20.07 -14.73
N ASP A 49 4.20 -19.39 -15.44
CA ASP A 49 4.50 -17.96 -15.26
C ASP A 49 4.93 -17.53 -13.84
N LYS A 50 5.44 -18.48 -13.03
CA LYS A 50 5.96 -18.23 -11.66
C LYS A 50 6.86 -17.00 -11.57
N GLU A 51 7.81 -16.84 -12.50
CA GLU A 51 8.72 -15.69 -12.55
C GLU A 51 7.98 -14.35 -12.72
N SER A 52 6.94 -14.32 -13.57
CA SER A 52 6.11 -13.13 -13.78
C SER A 52 5.31 -12.78 -12.52
N PHE A 53 4.74 -13.77 -11.84
CA PHE A 53 4.08 -13.58 -10.54
C PHE A 53 5.05 -13.07 -9.45
N GLN A 54 6.25 -13.64 -9.37
CA GLN A 54 7.28 -13.22 -8.41
C GLN A 54 7.73 -11.77 -8.67
N ARG A 55 7.96 -11.38 -9.94
CA ARG A 55 8.29 -10.01 -10.33
C ARG A 55 7.17 -9.01 -10.00
N ILE A 56 5.91 -9.35 -10.29
CA ILE A 56 4.75 -8.52 -9.96
C ILE A 56 4.65 -8.32 -8.44
N ASN A 57 4.81 -9.39 -7.66
CA ASN A 57 4.76 -9.35 -6.20
C ASN A 57 5.87 -8.45 -5.62
N TYR A 58 7.11 -8.64 -6.06
CA TYR A 58 8.26 -7.82 -5.65
C TYR A 58 8.04 -6.33 -5.95
N LEU A 59 7.66 -5.99 -7.18
CA LEU A 59 7.41 -4.60 -7.58
C LEU A 59 6.26 -3.97 -6.77
N LEU A 60 5.23 -4.74 -6.43
CA LEU A 60 4.11 -4.26 -5.62
C LEU A 60 4.56 -3.94 -4.19
N GLN A 61 5.30 -4.85 -3.56
CA GLN A 61 5.83 -4.65 -2.20
C GLN A 61 6.79 -3.45 -2.16
N ALA A 62 7.74 -3.37 -3.10
CA ALA A 62 8.67 -2.24 -3.20
C ALA A 62 7.93 -0.90 -3.37
N SER A 63 6.88 -0.86 -4.20
CA SER A 63 6.03 0.33 -4.39
C SER A 63 5.33 0.75 -3.09
N GLN A 64 4.84 -0.21 -2.30
CA GLN A 64 4.18 0.05 -1.01
C GLN A 64 5.19 0.56 0.03
N MET A 65 6.38 -0.05 0.11
CA MET A 65 7.44 0.37 1.04
C MET A 65 7.92 1.80 0.75
N ILE A 66 8.11 2.18 -0.51
CA ILE A 66 8.50 3.55 -0.88
C ILE A 66 7.46 4.58 -0.44
N ILE A 67 6.17 4.28 -0.57
CA ILE A 67 5.10 5.18 -0.13
C ILE A 67 5.04 5.26 1.40
N ALA A 68 5.26 4.15 2.10
CA ALA A 68 5.29 4.11 3.56
C ALA A 68 6.46 4.93 4.14
N GLN A 69 7.66 4.83 3.54
CA GLN A 69 8.83 5.60 3.96
C GLN A 69 8.79 7.07 3.50
N SER A 70 8.22 7.35 2.32
CA SER A 70 8.26 8.66 1.69
C SER A 70 6.97 8.97 0.90
N PRO A 71 5.90 9.41 1.56
CA PRO A 71 4.61 9.74 0.94
C PRO A 71 4.64 10.77 -0.21
N ARG A 72 5.70 11.59 -0.27
CA ARG A 72 5.93 12.59 -1.33
C ARG A 72 6.53 11.98 -2.60
N ALA A 73 7.22 10.84 -2.52
CA ALA A 73 7.89 10.18 -3.65
C ALA A 73 6.88 9.41 -4.53
N ARG A 74 6.07 10.15 -5.30
CA ARG A 74 4.93 9.58 -6.07
C ARG A 74 5.30 9.03 -7.45
N SER A 75 6.42 9.46 -8.02
CA SER A 75 6.87 9.08 -9.38
C SER A 75 7.35 7.62 -9.44
N VAL A 76 8.19 7.20 -8.51
CA VAL A 76 8.78 5.84 -8.50
C VAL A 76 7.70 4.74 -8.31
N PRO A 77 6.74 4.84 -7.36
CA PRO A 77 5.66 3.87 -7.23
C PRO A 77 4.73 3.85 -8.46
N ALA A 78 4.52 5.00 -9.12
CA ALA A 78 3.74 5.06 -10.35
C ALA A 78 4.44 4.33 -11.52
N TYR A 79 5.76 4.48 -11.62
CA TYR A 79 6.58 3.75 -12.59
C TYR A 79 6.59 2.24 -12.33
N TYR A 80 6.78 1.80 -11.09
CA TYR A 80 6.68 0.37 -10.75
C TYR A 80 5.28 -0.21 -11.01
N CYS A 81 4.22 0.58 -10.80
CA CYS A 81 2.86 0.18 -11.15
C CYS A 81 2.62 0.09 -12.67
N SER A 82 3.26 0.94 -13.49
CA SER A 82 3.19 0.79 -14.94
C SER A 82 3.96 -0.46 -15.40
N LEU A 83 5.10 -0.78 -14.79
CA LEU A 83 5.80 -2.05 -15.01
C LEU A 83 4.95 -3.27 -14.64
N ILE A 84 4.28 -3.26 -13.47
CA ILE A 84 3.33 -4.33 -13.07
C ILE A 84 2.25 -4.52 -14.15
N HIS A 85 1.68 -3.43 -14.66
CA HIS A 85 0.65 -3.49 -15.70
C HIS A 85 1.19 -4.08 -17.01
N ASN A 86 2.37 -3.62 -17.45
CA ASN A 86 3.03 -4.10 -18.67
C ASN A 86 3.42 -5.59 -18.57
N ILE A 87 3.95 -6.03 -17.42
CA ILE A 87 4.28 -7.44 -17.18
C ILE A 87 3.00 -8.27 -17.20
N ALA A 88 1.95 -7.86 -16.49
CA ALA A 88 0.67 -8.56 -16.46
C ALA A 88 0.00 -8.66 -17.85
N GLN A 89 0.11 -7.62 -18.68
CA GLN A 89 -0.38 -7.66 -20.07
C GLN A 89 0.44 -8.63 -20.93
N LYS A 90 1.79 -8.56 -20.88
CA LYS A 90 2.67 -9.43 -21.68
C LYS A 90 2.59 -10.92 -21.29
N SER A 91 2.39 -11.21 -20.02
CA SER A 91 2.21 -12.57 -19.48
C SER A 91 0.74 -13.01 -19.44
N LEU A 92 -0.20 -12.20 -19.94
CA LEU A 92 -1.65 -12.46 -19.92
C LEU A 92 -2.23 -12.72 -18.51
N ILE A 93 -1.51 -12.32 -17.45
CA ILE A 93 -1.90 -12.53 -16.05
C ILE A 93 -3.06 -11.62 -15.64
N ARG A 94 -4.13 -12.23 -15.14
CA ARG A 94 -5.25 -11.52 -14.51
C ARG A 94 -4.91 -11.14 -13.06
N LEU A 95 -4.45 -9.90 -12.84
CA LEU A 95 -4.19 -9.37 -11.49
C LEU A 95 -5.41 -9.51 -10.55
N HIS A 96 -5.16 -9.76 -9.26
CA HIS A 96 -6.19 -9.85 -8.22
C HIS A 96 -7.02 -8.55 -8.15
N PRO A 97 -8.35 -8.60 -7.91
CA PRO A 97 -9.19 -7.41 -7.76
C PRO A 97 -8.67 -6.38 -6.76
N ASP A 98 -8.03 -6.79 -5.65
CA ASP A 98 -7.50 -5.85 -4.66
C ASP A 98 -6.25 -5.12 -5.15
N VAL A 99 -5.30 -5.81 -5.77
CA VAL A 99 -4.16 -5.16 -6.46
C VAL A 99 -4.68 -4.19 -7.52
N LYS A 100 -5.67 -4.61 -8.31
CA LYS A 100 -6.34 -3.73 -9.29
C LYS A 100 -7.05 -2.55 -8.63
N ARG A 101 -7.62 -2.67 -7.41
CA ARG A 101 -8.30 -1.58 -6.66
C ARG A 101 -7.30 -0.57 -6.14
N MET A 102 -6.15 -1.04 -5.62
CA MET A 102 -5.05 -0.21 -5.14
C MET A 102 -4.36 0.59 -6.24
N MET A 103 -4.55 0.29 -7.54
CA MET A 103 -3.91 1.07 -8.62
C MET A 103 -4.86 2.14 -9.21
N CYS A 104 -4.32 3.34 -9.45
CA CYS A 104 -5.01 4.39 -10.19
C CYS A 104 -5.27 3.97 -11.65
N ARG A 105 -6.42 4.38 -12.23
CA ARG A 105 -6.75 4.09 -13.63
C ARG A 105 -5.93 4.92 -14.62
N GLY A 106 -5.72 6.21 -14.31
CA GLY A 106 -4.92 7.16 -15.09
C GLY A 106 -3.42 6.96 -14.86
N CYS A 107 -2.85 7.71 -13.92
CA CYS A 107 -1.40 7.75 -13.62
C CYS A 107 -0.76 6.45 -13.08
N LYS A 108 -1.52 5.36 -12.95
CA LYS A 108 -1.14 4.04 -12.40
C LYS A 108 -0.59 4.00 -10.96
N CYS A 109 -0.28 5.12 -10.32
CA CYS A 109 0.19 5.22 -8.93
C CYS A 109 -0.71 4.43 -7.95
N LEU A 110 -0.10 3.87 -6.90
CA LEU A 110 -0.84 3.21 -5.82
C LEU A 110 -1.71 4.23 -5.05
N LEU A 111 -2.88 3.79 -4.64
CA LEU A 111 -3.88 4.53 -3.90
C LEU A 111 -3.89 4.03 -2.44
N PHE A 112 -3.29 4.82 -1.56
CA PHE A 112 -3.39 4.70 -0.11
C PHE A 112 -4.40 5.76 0.40
N PRO A 113 -5.48 5.34 1.08
CA PRO A 113 -6.48 6.27 1.59
C PRO A 113 -5.87 7.22 2.61
N GLY A 114 -6.20 8.50 2.54
CA GLY A 114 -5.71 9.56 3.43
C GLY A 114 -4.33 10.13 3.05
N ILE A 115 -3.50 9.38 2.31
CA ILE A 115 -2.13 9.81 1.95
C ILE A 115 -2.05 10.39 0.54
N ASN A 116 -2.53 9.63 -0.46
CA ASN A 116 -2.44 10.01 -1.87
C ASN A 116 -3.78 9.84 -2.62
N SER A 117 -4.80 9.36 -1.91
CA SER A 117 -6.16 9.21 -2.41
C SER A 117 -7.18 9.59 -1.33
N GLN A 118 -8.28 10.20 -1.78
CA GLN A 118 -9.46 10.44 -0.95
C GLN A 118 -10.45 9.31 -1.20
N VAL A 119 -11.01 8.76 -0.12
CA VAL A 119 -12.11 7.80 -0.19
C VAL A 119 -13.38 8.46 0.36
N THR A 120 -14.45 8.44 -0.43
CA THR A 120 -15.75 9.01 -0.06
C THR A 120 -16.84 8.00 -0.32
N VAL A 121 -17.68 7.73 0.69
CA VAL A 121 -18.86 6.88 0.54
C VAL A 121 -20.07 7.77 0.28
N LYS A 122 -20.86 7.46 -0.76
CA LYS A 122 -22.16 8.10 -1.01
C LYS A 122 -23.24 7.03 -0.99
N SER A 123 -24.30 7.24 -0.21
CA SER A 123 -25.34 6.23 0.02
C SER A 123 -26.56 6.33 -0.91
N LYS A 124 -26.78 7.50 -1.55
CA LYS A 124 -27.91 7.78 -2.43
C LYS A 124 -27.41 8.09 -3.86
N PRO A 125 -28.09 7.64 -4.94
CA PRO A 125 -29.25 6.74 -4.96
C PRO A 125 -28.90 5.27 -4.68
N MET A 126 -27.61 4.91 -4.69
CA MET A 126 -27.11 3.58 -4.40
C MET A 126 -25.77 3.71 -3.64
N SER A 127 -25.52 2.84 -2.67
CA SER A 127 -24.27 2.84 -1.90
C SER A 127 -23.05 2.56 -2.79
N GLN A 128 -22.19 3.56 -2.91
CA GLN A 128 -21.02 3.58 -3.78
C GLN A 128 -19.82 4.20 -3.05
N VAL A 129 -18.66 3.58 -3.20
CA VAL A 129 -17.38 4.09 -2.71
C VAL A 129 -16.63 4.74 -3.87
N PHE A 130 -16.24 6.00 -3.68
CA PHE A 130 -15.50 6.80 -4.62
C PHE A 130 -14.06 6.92 -4.14
N TRP A 131 -13.10 6.57 -5.01
CA TRP A 131 -11.67 6.74 -4.80
C TRP A 131 -11.18 7.82 -5.75
N THR A 132 -10.70 8.94 -5.22
CA THR A 132 -10.18 10.07 -6.00
C THR A 132 -8.67 10.15 -5.81
N CYS A 133 -7.89 10.14 -6.89
CA CYS A 133 -6.43 10.27 -6.82
C CYS A 133 -6.01 11.75 -6.71
N PHE A 134 -5.20 12.10 -5.71
CA PHE A 134 -4.68 13.47 -5.55
C PHE A 134 -3.63 13.87 -6.60
N LEU A 135 -3.08 12.93 -7.38
CA LEU A 135 -2.06 13.23 -8.38
C LEU A 135 -2.64 13.63 -9.75
N CYS A 136 -3.74 13.01 -10.17
CA CYS A 136 -4.31 13.18 -11.52
C CYS A 136 -5.83 13.39 -11.54
N GLY A 137 -6.46 13.58 -10.37
CA GLY A 137 -7.91 13.77 -10.23
C GLY A 137 -8.78 12.57 -10.63
N THR A 138 -8.20 11.50 -11.19
CA THR A 138 -8.97 10.37 -11.72
C THR A 138 -9.79 9.72 -10.62
N LEU A 139 -11.11 9.67 -10.85
CA LEU A 139 -12.10 9.12 -9.95
C LEU A 139 -12.46 7.68 -10.33
N ARG A 140 -12.50 6.79 -9.34
CA ARG A 140 -12.90 5.39 -9.48
C ARG A 140 -14.10 5.12 -8.58
N ARG A 141 -15.21 4.73 -9.18
CA ARG A 141 -16.43 4.28 -8.50
C ARG A 141 -16.38 2.76 -8.28
N LEU A 142 -16.69 2.32 -7.07
CA LEU A 142 -16.92 0.93 -6.70
C LEU A 142 -18.34 0.80 -6.12
N PRO A 143 -19.19 -0.12 -6.59
CA PRO A 143 -20.47 -0.39 -5.94
C PRO A 143 -20.24 -1.05 -4.58
N SER A 144 -21.07 -0.71 -3.60
CA SER A 144 -20.99 -1.23 -2.23
C SER A 144 -22.39 -1.61 -1.74
N LYS A 145 -23.03 -2.56 -2.42
CA LYS A 145 -24.25 -3.20 -1.90
C LYS A 145 -23.89 -3.99 -0.63
N ARG A 146 -24.76 -4.01 0.37
CA ARG A 146 -24.66 -4.98 1.47
C ARG A 146 -24.84 -6.39 0.88
N GLY A 147 -24.04 -7.36 1.36
CA GLY A 147 -24.07 -8.74 0.86
C GLY A 147 -23.52 -8.95 -0.56
N TYR A 148 -22.74 -8.01 -1.11
CA TYR A 148 -22.06 -8.21 -2.39
C TYR A 148 -20.60 -8.66 -2.19
N GLU A 149 -20.31 -9.85 -2.70
CA GLU A 149 -18.98 -10.48 -2.66
C GLU A 149 -18.41 -10.59 -4.08
N LEU A 150 -17.08 -10.60 -4.19
CA LEU A 150 -16.39 -10.91 -5.43
C LEU A 150 -16.40 -12.41 -5.69
N TRP A 151 -16.34 -12.82 -6.96
CA TRP A 151 -16.14 -14.23 -7.33
C TRP A 151 -14.98 -14.90 -6.58
N VAL A 152 -13.85 -14.20 -6.45
CA VAL A 152 -12.62 -14.69 -5.78
C VAL A 152 -12.78 -14.87 -4.26
N GLN A 153 -13.84 -14.32 -3.66
CA GLN A 153 -14.13 -14.46 -2.22
C GLN A 153 -15.06 -15.64 -1.91
N LYS A 154 -15.72 -16.22 -2.92
CA LYS A 154 -16.59 -17.38 -2.74
C LYS A 154 -15.76 -18.64 -2.46
N PRO A 155 -16.18 -19.53 -1.54
CA PRO A 155 -15.47 -20.78 -1.29
C PRO A 155 -15.40 -21.68 -2.54
N GLU A 156 -16.42 -21.62 -3.40
CA GLU A 156 -16.51 -22.30 -4.71
C GLU A 156 -15.38 -21.96 -5.69
N ALA A 157 -14.70 -20.81 -5.50
CA ALA A 157 -13.69 -20.30 -6.42
C ALA A 157 -12.25 -20.66 -6.00
N LEU A 158 -12.07 -21.35 -4.88
CA LEU A 158 -10.78 -21.80 -4.37
C LEU A 158 -10.46 -23.20 -4.90
N ILE A 159 -9.25 -23.38 -5.44
CA ILE A 159 -8.74 -24.62 -6.08
C ILE A 159 -7.49 -25.10 -5.33
#